data_AF-A0AAU7YPV3-F1
#
_entry.id   AF-A0AAU7YPV3-F1
#
_cell.length_a   1.000
_cell.length_b   1.000
_cell.length_c   1.000
_cell.angle_alpha   90.00
_cell.angle_beta   90.00
_cell.angle_gamma   90.00
#
_symmetry.space_group_name_H-M   'P 1'
#
loop_
_entity.id
_entity.type
_entity.pdbx_description
1 polymer ?
#
loop_
_entity_poly.entity_id
_entity_poly.type
_entity_poly.pdbx_seq_one_letter_code
_entity_poly.pdbx_strand_id
1 'polypeptide(L)'
;MGKKGFDINHRFDLKDYDGFPIDSLFSIAINYKPYTLTNLAQVLIKAGTNVQNEKGYLHTCVLTHSPDILKALIKAGVNDSPNENYGGNTTLDYVAKLYGRDKPIEYKNCYEIL
;
A
#
# COMPACT_ATOMS: atom_id res chain seq x y z
N MET A 1 6.74 33.75 4.20
CA MET A 1 6.10 32.42 4.03
C MET A 1 5.64 31.95 5.40
N GLY A 2 4.34 32.02 5.69
CA GLY A 2 3.79 31.53 6.95
C GLY A 2 3.88 30.00 6.99
N LYS A 3 4.44 29.42 8.05
CA LYS A 3 4.31 27.99 8.31
C LYS A 3 2.81 27.69 8.38
N LYS A 4 2.28 26.86 7.48
CA LYS A 4 0.94 26.28 7.67
C LYS A 4 1.01 25.49 8.98
N GLY A 5 0.46 26.05 10.05
CA GLY A 5 0.25 25.31 11.29
C GLY A 5 -0.71 24.15 11.03
N PHE A 6 -0.62 23.10 11.85
CA PHE A 6 -1.57 22.00 11.83
C PHE A 6 -2.98 22.55 12.10
N ASP A 7 -3.90 22.43 11.14
CA ASP A 7 -5.27 22.89 11.28
C ASP A 7 -6.08 21.84 12.06
N ILE A 8 -6.26 22.10 13.36
CA ILE A 8 -7.04 21.23 14.25
C ILE A 8 -8.53 21.14 13.88
N ASN A 9 -9.02 22.03 13.01
CA ASN A 9 -10.40 22.01 12.52
C ASN A 9 -10.52 21.35 11.14
N HIS A 10 -9.40 20.88 10.57
CA HIS A 10 -9.43 20.12 9.33
C HIS A 10 -10.29 18.88 9.56
N ARG A 11 -11.41 18.82 8.83
CA ARG A 11 -12.30 17.66 8.89
C ARG A 11 -11.59 16.52 8.20
N PHE A 12 -11.63 15.35 8.83
CA PHE A 12 -11.11 14.13 8.23
C PHE A 12 -11.85 13.86 6.90
N ASP A 13 -11.17 14.09 5.78
CA ASP A 13 -11.62 13.69 4.46
C ASP A 13 -10.73 12.54 3.97
N LEU A 14 -11.37 11.45 3.56
CA LEU A 14 -10.65 10.30 3.03
C LEU A 14 -9.97 10.59 1.68
N LYS A 15 -10.25 11.72 1.05
CA LYS A 15 -9.66 12.10 -0.23
C LYS A 15 -8.55 13.13 -0.07
N ASP A 16 -8.49 13.78 1.09
CA ASP A 16 -7.50 14.80 1.36
C ASP A 16 -6.15 14.16 1.69
N TYR A 17 -5.13 14.62 0.98
CA TYR A 17 -3.74 14.36 1.30
C TYR A 17 -3.19 15.58 2.04
N ASP A 18 -3.46 15.65 3.33
CA ASP A 18 -2.87 16.64 4.26
C ASP A 18 -1.58 16.11 4.92
N GLY A 19 -1.20 14.87 4.61
CA GLY A 19 0.07 14.24 4.97
C GLY A 19 0.13 13.61 6.36
N PHE A 20 -1.00 13.42 7.07
CA PHE A 20 -0.95 12.86 8.44
C PHE A 20 -2.01 11.78 8.79
N PRO A 21 -3.33 11.95 8.59
CA PRO A 21 -4.33 11.02 9.09
C PRO A 21 -4.51 9.79 8.20
N ILE A 22 -4.53 9.98 6.87
CA ILE A 22 -4.95 8.93 5.96
C ILE A 22 -3.85 7.95 5.60
N ASP A 23 -2.64 8.48 5.38
CA ASP A 23 -1.44 7.70 5.15
C ASP A 23 -1.13 6.85 6.39
N SER A 24 -1.36 7.41 7.59
CA SER A 24 -1.19 6.67 8.84
C SER A 24 -2.19 5.52 8.99
N LEU A 25 -3.48 5.74 8.69
CA LEU A 25 -4.50 4.69 8.76
C LEU A 25 -4.29 3.61 7.71
N PHE A 26 -3.92 4.00 6.48
CA PHE A 26 -3.65 3.06 5.41
C PHE A 26 -2.35 2.29 5.66
N SER A 27 -1.30 2.97 6.13
CA SER A 27 -0.05 2.35 6.59
C SER A 27 -0.29 1.34 7.72
N ILE A 28 -1.14 1.65 8.70
CA ILE A 28 -1.53 0.68 9.74
C ILE A 28 -2.25 -0.52 9.11
N ALA A 29 -3.18 -0.27 8.18
CA ALA A 29 -3.96 -1.32 7.54
C ALA A 29 -3.10 -2.30 6.71
N ILE A 30 -2.00 -1.84 6.12
CA ILE A 30 -1.09 -2.68 5.33
C ILE A 30 0.07 -3.27 6.16
N ASN A 31 0.60 -2.56 7.17
CA ASN A 31 1.79 -2.98 7.92
C ASN A 31 1.46 -3.79 9.18
N TYR A 32 0.31 -3.52 9.83
CA TYR A 32 -0.03 -4.16 11.09
C TYR A 32 -0.99 -5.33 10.83
N LYS A 33 -0.51 -6.56 11.02
CA LYS A 33 -1.34 -7.78 10.96
C LYS A 33 -1.72 -8.25 12.36
N PRO A 34 -2.91 -7.92 12.84
CA PRO A 34 -3.87 -8.92 13.25
C PRO A 34 -4.71 -9.30 12.02
N TYR A 35 -5.07 -10.56 11.87
CA TYR A 35 -5.85 -11.15 10.77
C TYR A 35 -7.19 -10.43 10.45
N THR A 36 -7.53 -9.35 11.16
CA THR A 36 -8.68 -8.47 11.02
C THR A 36 -8.47 -7.25 10.12
N LEU A 37 -7.23 -6.77 9.91
CA LEU A 37 -6.99 -5.47 9.23
C LEU A 37 -6.95 -5.53 7.70
N THR A 38 -6.87 -6.71 7.07
CA THR A 38 -6.99 -6.84 5.61
C THR A 38 -8.29 -6.21 5.07
N ASN A 39 -9.36 -6.30 5.87
CA ASN A 39 -10.64 -5.67 5.57
C ASN A 39 -10.55 -4.14 5.63
N LEU A 40 -9.73 -3.57 6.50
CA LEU A 40 -9.62 -2.12 6.64
C LEU A 40 -9.02 -1.48 5.38
N ALA A 41 -7.93 -2.03 4.83
CA ALA A 41 -7.32 -1.50 3.61
C ALA A 41 -8.31 -1.50 2.44
N GLN A 42 -9.07 -2.58 2.28
CA GLN A 42 -10.11 -2.67 1.25
C GLN A 42 -11.27 -1.69 1.47
N VAL A 43 -11.69 -1.50 2.72
CA VAL A 43 -12.73 -0.52 3.08
C VAL A 43 -12.26 0.90 2.77
N LEU A 44 -11.01 1.25 3.10
CA LEU A 44 -10.42 2.55 2.80
C LEU A 44 -10.35 2.81 1.28
N ILE A 45 -9.88 1.83 0.50
CA ILE A 45 -9.88 1.92 -0.98
C ILE A 45 -11.30 2.15 -1.51
N LYS A 46 -12.30 1.38 -1.04
CA LYS A 46 -13.70 1.54 -1.45
C LYS A 46 -14.31 2.89 -1.04
N ALA A 47 -13.87 3.45 0.07
CA ALA A 47 -14.30 4.76 0.54
C ALA A 47 -13.66 5.91 -0.26
N GLY A 48 -12.77 5.61 -1.20
CA GLY A 48 -12.12 6.58 -2.08
C GLY A 48 -10.84 7.16 -1.52
N THR A 49 -10.14 6.43 -0.64
CA THR A 49 -8.84 6.83 -0.13
C THR A 49 -7.85 7.11 -1.26
N ASN A 50 -7.17 8.25 -1.20
CA ASN A 50 -6.10 8.55 -2.14
C ASN A 50 -4.85 7.70 -1.84
N VAL A 51 -4.75 6.56 -2.53
CA VAL A 51 -3.65 5.59 -2.38
C VAL A 51 -2.47 5.83 -3.35
N GLN A 52 -2.49 6.91 -4.14
CA GLN A 52 -1.46 7.16 -5.17
C GLN A 52 -0.18 7.80 -4.60
N ASN A 53 -0.28 8.46 -3.45
CA ASN A 53 0.79 9.32 -2.97
C ASN A 53 1.89 8.58 -2.22
N GLU A 54 1.62 7.39 -1.69
CA GLU A 54 2.61 6.63 -0.94
C GLU A 54 3.35 5.61 -1.82
N LYS A 55 4.60 5.94 -2.11
CA LYS A 55 5.54 5.04 -2.75
C LYS A 55 5.83 3.87 -1.81
N GLY A 56 5.49 2.66 -2.24
CA GLY A 56 5.88 1.43 -1.55
C GLY A 56 4.74 0.57 -1.03
N TYR A 57 3.48 1.01 -1.10
CA TYR A 57 2.33 0.18 -0.70
C TYR A 57 2.27 -1.14 -1.47
N LEU A 58 2.58 -1.12 -2.76
CA LEU A 58 2.66 -2.34 -3.57
C LEU A 58 3.77 -3.28 -3.04
N HIS A 59 4.98 -2.77 -2.79
CA HIS A 59 6.09 -3.54 -2.17
C HIS A 59 5.73 -4.09 -0.78
N THR A 60 5.05 -3.30 0.05
CA THR A 60 4.59 -3.73 1.39
C THR A 60 3.58 -4.87 1.28
N CYS A 61 2.65 -4.82 0.32
CA CYS A 61 1.68 -5.90 0.11
C CYS A 61 2.36 -7.21 -0.30
N VAL A 62 3.44 -7.11 -1.06
CA VAL A 62 4.27 -8.26 -1.43
C VAL A 62 4.93 -8.85 -0.19
N LEU A 63 5.65 -8.04 0.61
CA LEU A 63 6.31 -8.48 1.84
C LEU A 63 5.37 -9.09 2.86
N THR A 64 4.16 -8.54 2.98
CA THR A 64 3.15 -9.01 3.93
C THR A 64 2.32 -10.17 3.38
N HIS A 65 2.56 -10.64 2.15
CA HIS A 65 1.76 -11.67 1.48
C HIS A 65 0.26 -11.35 1.48
N SER A 66 -0.09 -10.16 0.99
CA SER A 66 -1.46 -9.64 0.99
C SER A 66 -1.99 -9.47 -0.45
N PRO A 67 -2.25 -10.59 -1.18
CA PRO A 67 -2.63 -10.54 -2.59
C PRO A 67 -3.93 -9.75 -2.83
N ASP A 68 -4.90 -9.84 -1.93
CA ASP A 68 -6.18 -9.12 -2.11
C ASP A 68 -6.02 -7.60 -2.06
N ILE A 69 -5.16 -7.11 -1.16
CA ILE A 69 -4.85 -5.67 -1.07
C ILE A 69 -4.02 -5.24 -2.28
N LEU A 70 -3.03 -6.05 -2.68
CA LEU A 70 -2.24 -5.79 -3.88
C LEU A 70 -3.14 -5.61 -5.11
N LYS A 71 -4.09 -6.53 -5.32
CA LYS A 71 -5.08 -6.46 -6.40
C LYS A 71 -5.98 -5.23 -6.30
N ALA A 72 -6.39 -4.85 -5.10
CA ALA A 72 -7.22 -3.67 -4.88
C ALA A 72 -6.46 -2.37 -5.20
N LEU A 73 -5.18 -2.28 -4.83
CA LEU A 73 -4.32 -1.12 -5.13
C LEU A 73 -4.05 -0.98 -6.63
N ILE A 74 -3.76 -2.08 -7.33
CA ILE A 74 -3.58 -2.08 -8.80
C ILE A 74 -4.87 -1.61 -9.49
N LYS A 75 -6.03 -2.12 -9.06
CA LYS A 75 -7.34 -1.67 -9.59
C LYS A 75 -7.63 -0.20 -9.30
N ALA A 76 -7.11 0.33 -8.19
CA ALA A 76 -7.19 1.75 -7.85
C ALA A 76 -6.22 2.63 -8.67
N GLY A 77 -5.40 2.03 -9.54
CA GLY A 77 -4.47 2.74 -10.42
C GLY A 77 -3.16 3.16 -9.74
N VAL A 78 -2.76 2.48 -8.66
CA VAL A 78 -1.45 2.71 -8.04
C VAL A 78 -0.36 2.25 -9.00
N ASN A 79 0.56 3.15 -9.34
CA ASN A 79 1.62 2.87 -10.30
C ASN A 79 2.72 2.02 -9.68
N ASP A 80 3.10 0.94 -10.37
CA ASP A 80 4.33 0.23 -10.05
C ASP A 80 5.53 1.09 -10.45
N SER A 81 6.29 1.54 -9.45
CA SER A 81 7.44 2.42 -9.66
C SER A 81 8.61 2.01 -8.78
N PRO A 82 9.86 2.26 -9.21
CA PRO A 82 11.03 2.03 -8.40
C PRO A 82 10.92 2.73 -7.05
N ASN A 83 11.31 2.03 -5.98
CA ASN A 83 11.31 2.59 -4.65
C ASN A 83 12.66 2.36 -3.97
N GLU A 84 13.30 3.45 -3.56
CA GLU A 84 14.61 3.45 -2.90
C GLU A 84 14.62 2.68 -1.59
N ASN A 85 13.52 2.68 -0.83
CA ASN A 85 13.37 1.90 0.40
C ASN A 85 13.41 0.38 0.14
N TYR A 86 13.16 -0.02 -1.11
CA TYR A 86 13.20 -1.40 -1.58
C TYR A 86 14.38 -1.64 -2.55
N GLY A 87 15.44 -0.83 -2.43
CA GLY A 87 16.67 -0.95 -3.21
C GLY A 87 16.50 -0.57 -4.68
N GLY A 88 15.63 0.41 -4.97
CA GLY A 88 15.40 0.93 -6.31
C GLY A 88 14.64 -0.04 -7.23
N ASN A 89 14.04 -1.10 -6.68
CA ASN A 89 13.30 -2.09 -7.46
C ASN A 89 11.85 -1.66 -7.65
N THR A 90 11.26 -2.02 -8.79
CA THR A 90 9.80 -2.03 -8.92
C THR A 90 9.20 -3.15 -8.05
N THR A 91 7.89 -3.15 -7.87
CA THR A 91 7.16 -4.22 -7.18
C THR A 91 7.39 -5.53 -7.91
N LEU A 92 7.32 -5.52 -9.25
CA LEU A 92 7.59 -6.68 -10.10
C LEU A 92 9.00 -7.25 -9.91
N ASP A 93 10.02 -6.39 -9.97
CA ASP A 93 11.41 -6.78 -9.74
C ASP A 93 11.58 -7.39 -8.34
N TYR A 94 10.90 -6.80 -7.35
CA TYR A 94 10.96 -7.22 -5.96
C TYR A 94 10.27 -8.57 -5.73
N VAL A 95 9.13 -8.82 -6.39
CA VAL A 95 8.47 -10.14 -6.41
C VAL A 95 9.40 -11.18 -7.01
N ALA A 96 9.98 -10.92 -8.19
CA ALA A 96 10.90 -11.86 -8.83
C ALA A 96 12.12 -12.16 -7.95
N LYS A 97 12.67 -11.14 -7.26
CA LYS A 97 13.79 -11.29 -6.33
C LYS A 97 13.45 -12.12 -5.10
N LEU A 98 12.27 -11.93 -4.53
CA LEU A 98 11.84 -12.64 -3.32
C LEU A 98 11.36 -14.07 -3.59
N TYR A 99 10.70 -14.32 -4.71
CA TYR A 99 10.01 -15.59 -4.98
C TYR A 99 10.59 -16.39 -6.15
N GLY A 100 11.57 -15.87 -6.88
CA GLY A 100 12.14 -16.51 -8.08
C GLY A 100 13.14 -17.66 -7.84
N ARG A 101 13.27 -18.20 -6.62
CA ARG A 101 14.29 -19.23 -6.29
C ARG A 101 13.84 -20.33 -5.31
N ASP A 102 12.75 -21.03 -5.64
CA ASP A 102 12.33 -22.27 -4.97
C ASP A 102 11.59 -22.12 -3.61
N LYS A 103 10.38 -22.73 -3.55
CA LYS A 103 9.48 -23.02 -2.39
C LYS A 103 8.29 -22.05 -2.13
N PRO A 104 7.26 -22.49 -1.37
CA PRO A 104 6.14 -23.33 -1.78
C PRO A 104 4.81 -22.54 -1.89
N ILE A 105 4.05 -22.81 -2.95
CA ILE A 105 2.58 -22.82 -3.15
C ILE A 105 1.70 -21.63 -2.67
N GLU A 106 1.98 -20.93 -1.56
CA GLU A 106 1.19 -19.76 -1.13
C GLU A 106 1.53 -18.45 -1.89
N TYR A 107 2.73 -18.38 -2.48
CA TYR A 107 3.28 -17.15 -3.08
C TYR A 107 2.88 -16.90 -4.54
N LYS A 108 2.28 -17.89 -5.21
CA LYS A 108 1.89 -17.80 -6.62
C LYS A 108 0.83 -16.71 -6.86
N ASN A 109 -0.02 -16.47 -5.86
CA ASN A 109 -1.11 -15.51 -5.95
C ASN A 109 -0.62 -14.07 -6.21
N CYS A 110 0.48 -13.63 -5.59
CA CYS A 110 0.99 -12.27 -5.83
C CYS A 110 1.60 -12.13 -7.24
N TYR A 111 2.27 -13.16 -7.74
CA TYR A 111 2.85 -13.17 -9.09
C TYR A 111 1.78 -13.19 -10.19
N GLU A 112 0.65 -13.86 -9.97
CA GLU A 112 -0.48 -13.91 -10.92
C GLU A 112 -1.36 -12.65 -10.92
N ILE A 113 -1.14 -11.71 -9.97
CA ILE A 113 -1.95 -10.48 -9.83
C ILE A 113 -1.36 -9.29 -10.59
N LEU A 114 -0.03 -9.28 -10.78
CA LEU A 114 0.71 -8.24 -11.50
C LEU A 114 0.77 -8.55 -13.00
#